data_AF-A0A662GTW1-F1
#
_entry.id   AF-A0A662GTW1-F1
#
_cell.length_a   1.000
_cell.length_b   1.000
_cell.length_c   1.000
_cell.angle_alpha   90.00
_cell.angle_beta   90.00
_cell.angle_gamma   90.00
#
_symmetry.space_group_name_H-M   'P 1'
#
loop_
_entity.id
_entity.type
_entity.pdbx_description
1 polymer ?
#
loop_
_entity_poly.entity_id
_entity_poly.type
_entity_poly.pdbx_seq_one_letter_code
_entity_poly.pdbx_strand_id
1 'polypeptide(L)' 'MENKPKEYSKAEILGVYEVNPPRGAFVVLLEGEDWNGYVLPIMIGMPEASAIQAALEGYIAERPMTHDLIMS' A
#
# COMPACT_ATOMS: atom_id res chain seq x y z
N MET A 1 24.94 1.10 -23.47
CA MET A 1 24.50 0.73 -22.11
C MET A 1 23.20 -0.03 -22.28
N GLU A 2 23.28 -1.34 -22.19
CA GLU A 2 22.21 -2.27 -22.52
C GLU A 2 21.14 -2.19 -21.42
N ASN A 3 19.95 -1.67 -21.78
CA ASN A 3 18.78 -1.65 -20.91
C ASN A 3 18.28 -3.10 -20.77
N LYS A 4 18.88 -3.87 -19.86
CA LYS A 4 18.23 -5.10 -19.38
C LYS A 4 16.87 -4.70 -18.77
N PRO A 5 15.79 -5.43 -19.07
CA PRO A 5 14.52 -5.17 -18.40
C PRO A 5 14.75 -5.31 -16.89
N LYS A 6 14.38 -4.27 -16.13
CA LYS A 6 14.49 -4.32 -14.67
C LYS A 6 13.62 -5.47 -14.18
N GLU A 7 14.26 -6.51 -13.67
CA GLU A 7 13.61 -7.58 -12.94
C GLU A 7 12.93 -6.96 -11.73
N TYR A 8 11.60 -7.09 -11.64
CA TYR A 8 10.84 -6.57 -10.51
C TYR A 8 10.91 -7.57 -9.37
N SER A 9 11.19 -7.11 -8.16
CA SER A 9 11.07 -7.94 -6.96
C SER A 9 9.63 -7.99 -6.48
N LYS A 10 9.22 -9.17 -5.99
CA LYS A 10 7.96 -9.32 -5.29
C LYS A 10 8.02 -8.56 -3.97
N ALA A 11 6.93 -7.88 -3.62
CA ALA A 11 6.79 -7.17 -2.36
C ALA A 11 5.41 -7.38 -1.75
N GLU A 12 5.34 -7.34 -0.43
CA GLU A 12 4.13 -7.48 0.37
C GLU A 12 3.93 -6.23 1.23
N ILE A 13 2.68 -5.96 1.62
CA ILE A 13 2.35 -4.83 2.48
C ILE A 13 2.60 -5.25 3.94
N LEU A 14 3.47 -4.51 4.63
CA LEU A 14 3.66 -4.67 6.08
C LEU A 14 2.55 -3.98 6.88
N GLY A 15 2.10 -2.81 6.41
CA GLY A 15 1.04 -2.06 7.06
C GLY A 15 0.96 -0.60 6.61
N VAL A 16 -0.04 0.09 7.14
CA VAL A 16 -0.31 1.51 6.91
C VAL A 16 -0.18 2.27 8.23
N TYR A 17 0.56 3.38 8.24
CA TYR A 17 0.85 4.15 9.45
C TYR A 17 0.60 5.64 9.22
N GLU A 18 -0.01 6.30 10.21
CA GLU A 18 -0.13 7.76 10.23
C GLU A 18 1.20 8.38 10.69
N VAL A 19 1.77 9.28 9.89
CA VAL A 19 3.10 9.87 10.15
C VAL A 19 3.03 11.35 10.48
N ASN A 20 1.94 12.04 10.11
CA ASN A 20 1.73 13.45 10.45
C ASN A 20 0.22 13.76 10.58
N PRO A 21 -0.37 13.58 11.78
CA PRO A 21 -1.81 13.71 11.96
C PRO A 21 -2.39 15.09 11.60
N PRO A 22 -1.75 16.22 11.98
CA PRO A 22 -2.24 17.55 11.57
C PRO A 22 -2.32 17.77 10.05
N ARG A 23 -1.58 16.98 9.26
CA ARG A 23 -1.54 17.08 7.80
C ARG A 23 -2.24 15.91 7.10
N GLY A 24 -2.79 14.95 7.84
CA GLY A 24 -3.42 13.75 7.28
C GLY A 24 -2.49 12.95 6.38
N ALA A 25 -1.20 12.87 6.72
CA ALA A 25 -0.21 12.15 5.92
C ALA A 25 0.04 10.74 6.46
N PHE A 26 -0.01 9.75 5.57
CA PHE A 26 0.12 8.34 5.89
C PHE A 26 1.22 7.70 5.05
N VAL A 27 1.79 6.60 5.52
CA VAL A 27 2.77 5.80 4.80
C VAL A 27 2.29 4.36 4.74
N VAL A 28 2.40 3.73 3.57
CA VAL A 28 2.37 2.27 3.45
C VAL A 28 3.81 1.76 3.38
N LEU A 29 4.12 0.76 4.21
CA LEU A 29 5.43 0.11 4.20
C LEU A 29 5.34 -1.17 3.38
N LEU A 30 6.25 -1.31 2.41
CA LEU A 30 6.42 -2.52 1.63
C LEU A 30 7.71 -3.24 2.04
N GLU A 31 7.66 -4.55 2.13
CA GLU A 31 8.83 -5.43 2.27
C GLU A 31 8.97 -6.28 1.02
N GLY A 32 10.16 -6.29 0.44
CA GLY A 32 10.48 -7.15 -0.71
C GLY A 32 11.13 -8.45 -0.26
N GLU A 33 10.84 -9.53 -0.97
CA GLU A 33 11.39 -10.87 -0.68
C GLU A 33 12.93 -10.87 -0.67
N ASP A 34 13.55 -10.10 -1.57
CA ASP A 34 15.00 -10.03 -1.74
C ASP A 34 15.63 -8.77 -1.14
N TRP A 35 14.91 -8.03 -0.29
CA TRP A 35 15.35 -6.72 0.21
C TRP A 35 16.16 -6.79 1.50
N ASN A 36 16.51 -7.98 2.02
CA ASN A 36 17.37 -8.14 3.21
C ASN A 36 16.93 -7.29 4.42
N GLY A 37 15.62 -7.22 4.67
CA GLY A 37 15.04 -6.43 5.77
C GLY A 37 14.96 -4.93 5.52
N TYR A 38 15.32 -4.44 4.33
CA TYR A 38 14.97 -3.08 3.91
C TYR A 38 13.47 -3.01 3.58
N VAL A 39 12.87 -1.87 3.92
CA VAL A 39 11.47 -1.57 3.62
C VAL A 39 11.39 -0.33 2.73
N LEU A 40 10.40 -0.28 1.85
CA LEU A 40 10.10 0.88 1.02
C LEU A 40 8.89 1.62 1.60
N PRO A 41 9.08 2.83 2.15
CA PRO A 41 7.97 3.69 2.52
C PRO A 41 7.40 4.40 1.30
N ILE A 42 6.07 4.33 1.12
CA ILE A 42 5.34 5.10 0.11
C ILE A 42 4.35 6.02 0.83
N MET A 43 4.50 7.33 0.65
CA MET A 43 3.59 8.32 1.22
C MET A 43 2.27 8.32 0.44
N ILE A 44 1.15 8.26 1.16
CA ILE A 44 -0.20 8.23 0.64
C ILE A 44 -1.11 9.20 1.42
N GLY A 45 -2.25 9.54 0.83
CA GLY A 45 -3.27 10.34 1.50
C GLY A 45 -4.17 9.50 2.41
N MET A 46 -4.99 10.19 3.19
CA MET A 46 -5.99 9.58 4.06
C MET A 46 -7.00 8.68 3.31
N PRO A 47 -7.55 9.06 2.13
CA PRO A 47 -8.48 8.20 1.41
C PRO A 47 -7.85 6.86 0.98
N GLU A 48 -6.62 6.90 0.47
CA GLU A 48 -5.87 5.70 0.08
C GLU A 48 -5.52 4.84 1.29
N ALA A 49 -5.06 5.46 2.38
CA ALA A 49 -4.73 4.78 3.62
C ALA A 49 -5.92 4.03 4.19
N SER A 50 -7.09 4.68 4.24
CA SER A 50 -8.34 4.08 4.71
C SER A 50 -8.77 2.89 3.84
N ALA A 51 -8.69 3.03 2.51
CA ALA A 51 -9.04 1.95 1.58
C ALA A 51 -8.12 0.73 1.72
N ILE A 52 -6.79 0.96 1.85
CA ILE A 52 -5.82 -0.11 2.04
C ILE A 52 -6.03 -0.78 3.40
N GLN A 53 -6.21 -0.01 4.48
CA GLN A 53 -6.45 -0.54 5.81
C GLN A 53 -7.72 -1.40 5.86
N ALA A 54 -8.83 -0.93 5.27
CA ALA A 54 -10.06 -1.70 5.17
C ALA A 54 -9.85 -3.04 4.44
N ALA A 55 -9.08 -3.03 3.35
CA ALA A 55 -8.74 -4.27 2.63
C ALA A 55 -7.85 -5.21 3.45
N LEU A 56 -6.84 -4.69 4.17
CA LEU A 56 -5.96 -5.47 5.06
C LEU A 56 -6.75 -6.12 6.21
N GLU A 57 -7.77 -5.46 6.72
CA GLU A 57 -8.65 -5.97 7.78
C GLU A 57 -9.74 -6.93 7.25
N GLY A 58 -9.85 -7.08 5.93
CA GLY A 58 -10.94 -7.84 5.32
C GLY A 58 -12.32 -7.24 5.59
N TYR A 59 -12.40 -5.91 5.75
CA TYR A 59 -13.65 -5.22 6.02
C TYR A 59 -14.60 -5.33 4.84
N ILE A 60 -15.81 -5.85 5.09
CA ILE A 60 -16.88 -5.99 4.09
C ILE A 60 -17.91 -4.89 4.33
N ALA A 61 -17.93 -3.89 3.46
CA ALA A 61 -18.90 -2.80 3.52
C ALA A 61 -20.30 -3.25 3.05
N GLU A 62 -21.35 -2.62 3.57
CA GLU A 62 -22.75 -2.88 3.14
C GLU A 62 -22.99 -2.54 1.66
N ARG A 63 -22.26 -1.54 1.14
CA ARG A 63 -22.26 -1.18 -0.28
C ARG A 63 -20.85 -1.30 -0.85
N PRO A 64 -20.69 -1.69 -2.13
CA PRO A 64 -19.39 -1.79 -2.77
C PRO A 64 -18.60 -0.48 -2.66
N MET A 65 -17.34 -0.59 -2.23
CA MET A 65 -16.39 0.51 -2.26
C MET A 65 -15.85 0.74 -3.67
N THR A 66 -15.11 1.83 -3.87
CA THR A 66 -14.56 2.20 -5.18
C THR A 66 -13.73 1.08 -5.81
N HIS A 67 -12.88 0.40 -5.04
CA HIS A 67 -12.07 -0.71 -5.54
C HIS A 67 -12.89 -1.95 -5.87
N ASP A 68 -13.93 -2.23 -5.07
CA ASP A 68 -14.87 -3.33 -5.34
C ASP A 68 -15.59 -3.09 -6.67
N LEU A 69 -16.00 -1.84 -6.93
CA LEU A 69 -16.65 -1.44 -8.18
C LEU A 69 -15.69 -1.47 -9.39
N ILE A 70 -14.39 -1.24 -9.19
CA ILE A 70 -13.39 -1.35 -10.27
C ILE A 70 -13.18 -2.82 -10.66
N MET A 71 -13.31 -3.75 -9.70
CA MET A 71 -13.10 -5.19 -9.92
C MET A 71 -14.36 -5.96 -10.33
N SER A 72 -15.53 -5.31 -10.42
CA SER A 72 -16.80 -5.92 -10.81
C SER A 72 -16.91 -6.16 -12.31
#